data_AF-A0A430PZF5-F1
#
_entry.id   AF-A0A430PZF5-F1
#
_cell.length_a   1.000
_cell.length_b   1.000
_cell.length_c   1.000
_cell.angle_alpha   90.00
_cell.angle_beta   90.00
_cell.angle_gamma   90.00
#
_symmetry.space_group_name_H-M   'P 1'
#
loop_
_entity.id
_entity.type
_entity.pdbx_description
1 polymer ?
#
loop_
_entity_poly.entity_id
_entity_poly.type
_entity_poly.pdbx_seq_one_letter_code
_entity_poly.pdbx_strand_id
1 'polypeptide(L)'
;MISFTHGNIVFTFQHSENLRTINFNQYDSKAKLRRQSLLGRYRLDSTTGAPLNPMGRTGLLGKGLLPRWGPNHSFVLCITRWTRDTRTGVQVIRSNRGVLQYLALERNKRLCMPWYLTDHTNKCDFDECVPKIISSLVTRRGRAILPEKRVERLLKRIEKAEVTQIFKGYLDDQLNADSAWMETVVINLHESESKGAQLPDDILK
;
A
#
# COMPACT_ATOMS: atom_id res chain seq x y z
N MET A 1 -12.59 7.68 -27.20
CA MET A 1 -12.08 6.68 -28.15
C MET A 1 -10.72 7.16 -28.61
N ILE A 2 -9.64 6.48 -28.20
CA ILE A 2 -8.30 6.78 -28.72
C ILE A 2 -8.00 5.66 -29.70
N SER A 3 -7.82 6.02 -30.95
CA SER A 3 -7.48 5.09 -32.02
C SER A 3 -6.08 5.42 -32.48
N PHE A 4 -5.23 4.39 -32.56
CA PHE A 4 -3.92 4.53 -33.18
C PHE A 4 -3.75 3.46 -34.26
N THR A 5 -3.10 3.88 -35.33
CA THR A 5 -2.84 3.06 -36.51
C THR A 5 -1.41 2.57 -36.47
N HIS A 6 -1.23 1.26 -36.66
CA HIS A 6 0.06 0.69 -37.01
C HIS A 6 -0.14 -0.15 -38.28
N GLY A 7 0.35 0.37 -39.42
CA GLY A 7 -0.02 -0.14 -40.73
C GLY A 7 -1.53 0.03 -41.01
N ASN A 8 -2.16 -1.03 -41.53
CA ASN A 8 -3.61 -1.05 -41.85
C ASN A 8 -4.49 -1.48 -40.67
N ILE A 9 -3.92 -1.65 -39.47
CA ILE A 9 -4.66 -2.11 -38.28
C ILE A 9 -4.95 -0.90 -37.40
N VAL A 10 -6.25 -0.66 -37.17
CA VAL A 10 -6.74 0.35 -36.22
C VAL A 10 -6.88 -0.30 -34.85
N PHE A 11 -5.97 0.01 -33.94
CA PHE A 11 -6.12 -0.37 -32.53
C PHE A 11 -7.06 0.62 -31.87
N THR A 12 -8.25 0.14 -31.49
CA THR A 12 -9.25 0.96 -30.80
C THR A 12 -9.28 0.56 -29.34
N PHE A 13 -8.70 1.38 -28.47
CA PHE A 13 -8.90 1.21 -27.04
C PHE A 13 -10.25 1.84 -26.67
N GLN A 14 -11.30 1.00 -26.67
CA GLN A 14 -12.58 1.36 -26.07
C GLN A 14 -12.43 1.26 -24.54
N HIS A 15 -12.05 2.35 -23.89
CA HIS A 15 -12.57 2.58 -22.55
C HIS A 15 -14.01 3.05 -22.71
N SER A 16 -14.96 2.22 -22.29
CA SER A 16 -16.39 2.52 -22.26
C SER A 16 -16.74 3.66 -21.28
N GLU A 17 -15.78 4.07 -20.45
CA GLU A 17 -15.94 5.12 -19.46
C GLU A 17 -15.74 6.50 -20.07
N ASN A 18 -16.76 7.35 -19.99
CA ASN A 18 -16.61 8.77 -20.29
C ASN A 18 -15.85 9.46 -19.15
N LEU A 19 -14.53 9.60 -19.31
CA LEU A 19 -13.62 10.13 -18.28
C LEU A 19 -13.98 11.54 -17.82
N ARG A 20 -14.63 12.35 -18.69
CA ARG A 20 -15.06 13.71 -18.34
C ARG A 20 -16.18 13.74 -17.30
N THR A 21 -16.86 12.61 -17.08
CA THR A 21 -17.89 12.47 -16.03
C THR A 21 -17.30 12.06 -14.67
N ILE A 22 -16.01 11.73 -14.61
CA ILE A 22 -15.33 11.29 -13.39
C ILE A 22 -14.79 12.50 -12.63
N ASN A 23 -15.09 12.55 -11.34
CA ASN A 23 -14.66 13.60 -10.43
C ASN A 23 -13.21 13.37 -9.95
N PHE A 24 -12.22 13.67 -10.81
CA PHE A 24 -10.79 13.61 -10.48
C PHE A 24 -10.33 14.75 -9.55
N ASN A 25 -9.20 14.54 -8.85
CA ASN A 25 -8.64 15.50 -7.88
C ASN A 25 -9.58 15.86 -6.71
N GLN A 26 -10.61 15.06 -6.48
CA GLN A 26 -11.59 15.26 -5.42
C GLN A 26 -12.21 13.91 -5.00
N TYR A 27 -13.19 13.96 -4.12
CA TYR A 27 -13.99 12.78 -3.80
C TYR A 27 -15.05 12.52 -4.88
N ASP A 28 -15.03 11.32 -5.45
CA ASP A 28 -16.02 10.84 -6.38
C ASP A 28 -17.17 10.18 -5.60
N SER A 29 -18.25 10.94 -5.38
CA SER A 29 -19.41 10.48 -4.63
C SER A 29 -20.14 9.30 -5.28
N LYS A 30 -20.10 9.19 -6.61
CA LYS A 30 -20.72 8.09 -7.37
C LYS A 30 -19.96 6.79 -7.15
N ALA A 31 -18.62 6.84 -7.22
CA ALA A 31 -17.76 5.69 -6.96
C ALA A 31 -17.48 5.46 -5.46
N LYS A 32 -17.89 6.39 -4.59
CA LYS A 32 -17.55 6.45 -3.16
C LYS A 32 -16.04 6.34 -2.92
N LEU A 33 -15.25 7.01 -3.76
CA LEU A 33 -13.80 6.89 -3.80
C LEU A 33 -13.13 8.26 -3.79
N ARG A 34 -12.12 8.44 -2.94
CA ARG A 34 -11.21 9.58 -3.02
C ARG A 34 -10.24 9.40 -4.20
N ARG A 35 -10.22 10.35 -5.12
CA ARG A 35 -9.33 10.39 -6.29
C ARG A 35 -8.29 11.52 -6.17
N GLN A 36 -7.89 11.86 -4.95
CA GLN A 36 -6.90 12.91 -4.70
C GLN A 36 -5.53 12.26 -4.49
N SER A 37 -4.51 12.77 -5.16
CA SER A 37 -3.15 12.29 -4.96
C SER A 37 -2.55 12.81 -3.65
N LEU A 38 -1.69 12.00 -3.04
CA LEU A 38 -0.80 12.36 -1.93
C LEU A 38 0.20 13.45 -2.32
N LEU A 39 0.45 13.63 -3.63
CA LEU A 39 1.33 14.67 -4.17
C LEU A 39 0.59 15.98 -4.50
N GLY A 40 -0.70 16.07 -4.17
CA GLY A 40 -1.54 17.22 -4.49
C GLY A 40 -2.29 17.07 -5.82
N ARG A 41 -2.62 18.20 -6.46
CA ARG A 41 -3.44 18.20 -7.68
C ARG A 41 -2.62 17.71 -8.88
N TYR A 42 -3.07 16.62 -9.52
CA TYR A 42 -2.50 16.12 -10.77
C TYR A 42 -3.21 16.70 -11.99
N ARG A 43 -2.52 16.71 -13.13
CA ARG A 43 -3.06 17.25 -14.39
C ARG A 43 -3.99 16.25 -15.07
N LEU A 44 -4.92 16.76 -15.84
CA LEU A 44 -5.75 15.98 -16.75
C LEU A 44 -5.34 16.30 -18.19
N ASP A 45 -5.33 15.29 -19.04
CA ASP A 45 -5.18 15.44 -20.48
C ASP A 45 -6.37 16.23 -21.05
N SER A 46 -6.08 17.30 -21.79
CA SER A 46 -7.12 18.23 -22.28
C SER A 46 -8.05 17.59 -23.31
N THR A 47 -7.54 16.62 -24.07
CA THR A 47 -8.27 15.96 -25.17
C THR A 47 -9.15 14.84 -24.67
N THR A 48 -8.61 13.99 -23.81
CA THR A 48 -9.25 12.74 -23.36
C THR A 48 -9.91 12.87 -21.99
N GLY A 49 -9.50 13.84 -21.17
CA GLY A 49 -9.89 13.95 -19.77
C GLY A 49 -9.22 12.93 -18.85
N ALA A 50 -8.29 12.13 -19.36
CA ALA A 50 -7.56 11.15 -18.55
C ALA A 50 -6.60 11.84 -17.57
N PRO A 51 -6.42 11.33 -16.35
CA PRO A 51 -5.38 11.81 -15.46
C PRO A 51 -3.99 11.55 -16.07
N LEU A 52 -3.05 12.44 -15.79
CA LEU A 52 -1.66 12.32 -16.22
C LEU A 52 -0.79 11.95 -15.03
N ASN A 53 -0.01 10.88 -15.18
CA ASN A 53 0.93 10.42 -14.17
C ASN A 53 1.89 11.55 -13.77
N PRO A 54 1.96 11.91 -12.46
CA PRO A 54 2.74 13.04 -12.00
C PRO A 54 4.25 12.86 -12.19
N MET A 55 4.73 11.60 -12.35
CA MET A 55 6.14 11.30 -12.64
C MET A 55 6.44 11.25 -14.14
N GLY A 56 5.49 11.60 -15.00
CA GLY A 56 5.67 11.65 -16.44
C GLY A 56 5.20 10.38 -17.15
N ARG A 57 5.55 10.27 -18.44
CA ARG A 57 5.14 9.15 -19.29
C ARG A 57 5.88 7.88 -18.89
N THR A 58 5.15 6.79 -18.71
CA THR A 58 5.68 5.44 -18.55
C THR A 58 5.77 4.69 -19.89
N GLY A 59 5.14 5.23 -20.94
CA GLY A 59 5.07 4.60 -22.26
C GLY A 59 3.93 3.58 -22.39
N LEU A 60 3.08 3.47 -21.37
CA LEU A 60 1.88 2.63 -21.37
C LEU A 60 0.62 3.51 -21.28
N LEU A 61 -0.13 3.60 -22.38
CA LEU A 61 -1.36 4.39 -22.43
C LEU A 61 -2.47 3.78 -21.53
N GLY A 62 -3.34 4.66 -21.02
CA GLY A 62 -4.48 4.28 -20.19
C GLY A 62 -4.09 3.95 -18.75
N LYS A 63 -4.89 3.11 -18.09
CA LYS A 63 -4.69 2.72 -16.67
C LYS A 63 -3.93 1.40 -16.47
N GLY A 64 -3.53 0.73 -17.56
CA GLY A 64 -2.90 -0.60 -17.49
C GLY A 64 -3.75 -1.59 -16.70
N LEU A 65 -3.10 -2.30 -15.77
CA LEU A 65 -3.74 -3.27 -14.86
C LEU A 65 -4.29 -2.65 -13.57
N LEU A 66 -4.07 -1.36 -13.34
CA LEU A 66 -4.55 -0.71 -12.13
C LEU A 66 -6.09 -0.58 -12.16
N PRO A 67 -6.76 -0.77 -11.00
CA PRO A 67 -8.21 -0.75 -10.96
C PRO A 67 -8.77 0.64 -11.23
N ARG A 68 -8.08 1.71 -10.82
CA ARG A 68 -8.57 3.09 -10.90
C ARG A 68 -7.74 3.93 -11.88
N TRP A 69 -8.41 4.84 -12.58
CA TRP A 69 -7.76 5.98 -13.24
C TRP A 69 -7.21 6.96 -12.21
N GLY A 70 -5.98 7.42 -12.42
CA GLY A 70 -5.28 8.32 -11.51
C GLY A 70 -4.59 7.57 -10.36
N PRO A 71 -4.58 8.12 -9.13
CA PRO A 71 -3.92 7.48 -8.01
C PRO A 71 -4.66 6.21 -7.56
N ASN A 72 -3.90 5.15 -7.31
CA ASN A 72 -4.33 3.91 -6.69
C ASN A 72 -3.65 3.82 -5.34
N HIS A 73 -4.38 4.14 -4.28
CA HIS A 73 -3.85 4.17 -2.93
C HIS A 73 -3.66 2.75 -2.39
N SER A 74 -2.58 2.59 -1.64
CA SER A 74 -2.23 1.36 -0.95
C SER A 74 -1.59 1.69 0.40
N PHE A 75 -1.37 0.66 1.20
CA PHE A 75 -0.39 0.72 2.27
C PHE A 75 0.55 -0.47 2.20
N VAL A 76 1.77 -0.27 2.71
CA VAL A 76 2.74 -1.33 2.98
C VAL A 76 2.90 -1.43 4.50
N LEU A 77 2.81 -2.65 5.02
CA LEU A 77 2.98 -2.94 6.44
C LEU A 77 4.32 -3.64 6.66
N CYS A 78 5.28 -2.89 7.22
CA CYS A 78 6.51 -3.46 7.74
C CYS A 78 6.27 -3.88 9.19
N ILE A 79 6.56 -5.14 9.52
CA ILE A 79 6.59 -5.60 10.91
C ILE A 79 8.03 -6.01 11.18
N THR A 80 8.69 -5.31 12.09
CA THR A 80 10.14 -5.48 12.32
C THR A 80 10.46 -5.79 13.77
N ARG A 81 11.57 -6.49 13.96
CA ARG A 81 12.15 -6.78 15.29
C ARG A 81 13.64 -6.95 15.22
N TRP A 82 14.32 -6.87 16.37
CA TRP A 82 15.73 -7.18 16.43
C TRP A 82 15.97 -8.69 16.46
N THR A 83 16.96 -9.16 15.71
CA THR A 83 17.43 -10.54 15.86
C THR A 83 18.05 -10.69 17.23
N ARG A 84 17.67 -11.73 17.97
CA ARG A 84 18.23 -12.05 19.29
C ARG A 84 18.83 -13.44 19.28
N ASP A 85 19.92 -13.61 20.00
CA ASP A 85 20.53 -14.92 20.25
C ASP A 85 19.57 -15.78 21.07
N THR A 86 19.31 -17.01 20.61
CA THR A 86 18.29 -17.88 21.20
C THR A 86 18.64 -18.38 22.60
N ARG A 87 19.93 -18.39 22.96
CA ARG A 87 20.42 -18.86 24.26
C ARG A 87 20.46 -17.74 25.30
N THR A 88 20.89 -16.55 24.88
CA THR A 88 21.17 -15.42 25.78
C THR A 88 20.12 -14.30 25.72
N GLY A 89 19.30 -14.24 24.67
CA GLY A 89 18.32 -13.17 24.44
C GLY A 89 18.92 -11.83 24.04
N VAL A 90 20.25 -11.75 23.92
CA VAL A 90 20.99 -10.54 23.55
C VAL A 90 20.80 -10.25 22.06
N GLN A 91 20.65 -8.99 21.71
CA GLN A 91 20.55 -8.55 20.33
C GLN A 91 21.81 -8.93 19.54
N VAL A 92 21.62 -9.51 18.35
CA VAL A 92 22.70 -9.85 17.45
C VAL A 92 23.19 -8.58 16.75
N ILE A 93 24.48 -8.29 16.89
CA ILE A 93 25.18 -7.19 16.24
C ILE A 93 26.11 -7.74 15.16
N ARG A 94 26.07 -7.16 13.96
CA ARG A 94 27.02 -7.42 12.85
C ARG A 94 27.49 -6.10 12.27
N SER A 95 28.81 -5.98 12.03
CA SER A 95 29.41 -4.75 11.49
C SER A 95 29.00 -3.49 12.27
N ASN A 96 29.01 -3.58 13.60
CA ASN A 96 28.59 -2.52 14.53
C ASN A 96 27.15 -2.02 14.34
N ARG A 97 26.26 -2.85 13.77
CA ARG A 97 24.83 -2.54 13.61
C ARG A 97 23.97 -3.72 14.06
N GLY A 98 22.80 -3.42 14.60
CA GLY A 98 21.81 -4.44 14.92
C GLY A 98 21.34 -5.19 13.68
N VAL A 99 21.17 -6.51 13.79
CA VAL A 99 20.60 -7.32 12.71
C VAL A 99 19.08 -7.27 12.81
N LEU A 100 18.44 -6.60 11.85
CA LEU A 100 16.99 -6.45 11.79
C LEU A 100 16.32 -7.66 11.12
N GLN A 101 15.20 -8.10 11.67
CA GLN A 101 14.27 -9.03 11.04
C GLN A 101 13.02 -8.27 10.63
N TYR A 102 12.42 -8.69 9.53
CA TYR A 102 11.11 -8.21 9.10
C TYR A 102 10.24 -9.36 8.62
N LEU A 103 8.93 -9.18 8.74
CA LEU A 103 7.95 -10.10 8.17
C LEU A 103 7.88 -9.91 6.65
N ALA A 104 8.10 -11.00 5.92
CA ALA A 104 7.86 -11.09 4.48
C ALA A 104 6.80 -12.15 4.17
N LEU A 105 6.01 -11.90 3.12
CA LEU A 105 5.15 -12.89 2.49
C LEU A 105 5.93 -13.53 1.34
N GLU A 106 5.81 -14.84 1.19
CA GLU A 106 6.29 -15.53 0.00
C GLU A 106 5.14 -15.71 -0.99
N ARG A 107 5.32 -15.18 -2.21
CA ARG A 107 4.38 -15.35 -3.32
C ARG A 107 5.15 -15.68 -4.59
N ASN A 108 4.80 -16.79 -5.24
CA ASN A 108 5.46 -17.24 -6.47
C ASN A 108 6.99 -17.29 -6.35
N LYS A 109 7.52 -17.83 -5.23
CA LYS A 109 8.96 -17.90 -4.91
C LYS A 109 9.66 -16.55 -4.80
N ARG A 110 8.91 -15.46 -4.58
CA ARG A 110 9.44 -14.12 -4.31
C ARG A 110 8.96 -13.65 -2.96
N LEU A 111 9.85 -13.00 -2.22
CA LEU A 111 9.52 -12.35 -0.96
C LEU A 111 8.98 -10.94 -1.25
N CYS A 112 7.87 -10.58 -0.64
CA CYS A 112 7.36 -9.22 -0.65
C CYS A 112 6.89 -8.81 0.76
N MET A 113 6.96 -7.52 1.07
CA MET A 113 6.31 -7.00 2.26
C MET A 113 4.79 -7.11 2.09
N PRO A 114 4.01 -7.34 3.16
CA PRO A 114 2.56 -7.25 3.10
C PRO A 114 2.11 -5.86 2.62
N TRP A 115 1.34 -5.82 1.54
CA TRP A 115 0.76 -4.59 1.01
C TRP A 115 -0.64 -4.84 0.46
N TYR A 116 -1.49 -3.81 0.52
CA TYR A 116 -2.87 -3.91 0.10
C TYR A 116 -3.34 -2.59 -0.53
N LEU A 117 -4.13 -2.70 -1.60
CA LEU A 117 -4.87 -1.56 -2.14
C LEU A 117 -5.97 -1.13 -1.17
N THR A 118 -6.19 0.18 -1.07
CA THR A 118 -7.18 0.77 -0.18
C THR A 118 -7.97 1.86 -0.87
N ASP A 119 -9.29 1.84 -0.63
CA ASP A 119 -10.18 2.93 -0.98
C ASP A 119 -10.37 3.82 0.25
N HIS A 120 -10.36 5.14 0.04
CA HIS A 120 -10.46 6.13 1.11
C HIS A 120 -11.71 7.01 0.93
N THR A 121 -12.35 7.35 2.04
CA THR A 121 -13.51 8.26 2.04
C THR A 121 -13.07 9.73 1.97
N ASN A 122 -14.02 10.65 1.76
CA ASN A 122 -13.74 12.09 1.77
C ASN A 122 -13.24 12.64 3.11
N LYS A 123 -13.47 11.91 4.22
CA LYS A 123 -13.04 12.30 5.57
C LYS A 123 -11.76 11.59 6.01
N CYS A 124 -11.13 10.80 5.14
CA CYS A 124 -9.89 10.09 5.47
C CYS A 124 -8.72 11.07 5.48
N ASP A 125 -8.10 11.27 6.64
CA ASP A 125 -6.68 11.64 6.68
C ASP A 125 -5.86 10.36 6.62
N PHE A 126 -4.96 10.25 5.65
CA PHE A 126 -4.13 9.05 5.47
C PHE A 126 -3.31 8.73 6.71
N ASP A 127 -2.81 9.76 7.41
CA ASP A 127 -1.95 9.58 8.60
C ASP A 127 -2.75 8.96 9.77
N GLU A 128 -4.05 9.23 9.85
CA GLU A 128 -4.92 8.63 10.88
C GLU A 128 -5.62 7.35 10.41
N CYS A 129 -6.02 7.30 9.14
CA CYS A 129 -6.92 6.26 8.65
C CYS A 129 -6.17 5.00 8.22
N VAL A 130 -4.93 5.11 7.71
CA VAL A 130 -4.12 3.93 7.36
C VAL A 130 -3.77 3.09 8.60
N PRO A 131 -3.31 3.65 9.73
CA PRO A 131 -3.09 2.85 10.95
C PRO A 131 -4.36 2.13 11.43
N LYS A 132 -5.54 2.76 11.33
CA LYS A 132 -6.84 2.14 11.67
C LYS A 132 -7.18 0.98 10.73
N ILE A 133 -6.92 1.13 9.42
CA ILE A 133 -7.10 0.07 8.42
C ILE A 133 -6.17 -1.11 8.73
N ILE A 134 -4.89 -0.84 9.01
CA ILE A 134 -3.90 -1.85 9.39
C ILE A 134 -4.35 -2.60 10.65
N SER A 135 -4.73 -1.89 11.71
CA SER A 135 -5.20 -2.49 12.95
C SER A 135 -6.43 -3.40 12.73
N SER A 136 -7.40 -2.93 11.93
CA SER A 136 -8.58 -3.71 11.55
C SER A 136 -8.21 -4.96 10.73
N LEU A 137 -7.29 -4.82 9.77
CA LEU A 137 -6.81 -5.95 8.95
C LEU A 137 -6.11 -6.99 9.82
N VAL A 138 -5.16 -6.59 10.66
CA VAL A 138 -4.42 -7.51 11.52
C VAL A 138 -5.34 -8.21 12.50
N THR A 139 -6.29 -7.48 13.10
CA THR A 139 -7.33 -8.07 13.98
C THR A 139 -8.17 -9.10 13.24
N ARG A 140 -8.67 -8.76 12.05
CA ARG A 140 -9.53 -9.66 11.26
C ARG A 140 -8.76 -10.91 10.80
N ARG A 141 -7.53 -10.73 10.33
CA ARG A 141 -6.67 -11.85 9.89
C ARG A 141 -6.30 -12.74 11.08
N GLY A 142 -5.91 -12.15 12.21
CA GLY A 142 -5.65 -12.86 13.45
C GLY A 142 -6.84 -13.72 13.87
N ARG A 143 -8.05 -13.15 13.95
CA ARG A 143 -9.27 -13.90 14.30
C ARG A 143 -9.65 -15.00 13.31
N ALA A 144 -9.28 -14.85 12.04
CA ALA A 144 -9.57 -15.85 11.03
C ALA A 144 -8.66 -17.08 11.10
N ILE A 145 -7.45 -16.96 11.67
CA ILE A 145 -6.42 -18.01 11.61
C ILE A 145 -5.93 -18.47 12.99
N LEU A 146 -6.09 -17.66 14.04
CA LEU A 146 -5.59 -17.93 15.39
C LEU A 146 -6.75 -18.13 16.39
N PRO A 147 -6.57 -18.96 17.43
CA PRO A 147 -7.46 -19.00 18.59
C PRO A 147 -7.55 -17.64 19.31
N GLU A 148 -8.70 -17.30 19.90
CA GLU A 148 -8.96 -15.97 20.50
C GLU A 148 -7.87 -15.54 21.50
N LYS A 149 -7.42 -16.44 22.39
CA LYS A 149 -6.34 -16.15 23.36
C LYS A 149 -5.00 -15.79 22.71
N ARG A 150 -4.72 -16.28 21.49
CA ARG A 150 -3.53 -15.88 20.72
C ARG A 150 -3.76 -14.51 20.07
N VAL A 151 -4.96 -14.25 19.54
CA VAL A 151 -5.33 -12.93 18.98
C VAL A 151 -5.19 -11.83 20.04
N GLU A 152 -5.77 -12.00 21.22
CA GLU A 152 -5.67 -11.01 22.29
C GLU A 152 -4.20 -10.70 22.67
N ARG A 153 -3.35 -11.73 22.71
CA ARG A 153 -1.91 -11.56 22.99
C ARG A 153 -1.19 -10.85 21.86
N LEU A 154 -1.53 -11.14 20.60
CA LEU A 154 -0.99 -10.46 19.43
C LEU A 154 -1.36 -8.98 19.43
N LEU A 155 -2.64 -8.67 19.64
CA LEU A 155 -3.12 -7.28 19.66
C LEU A 155 -2.45 -6.47 20.78
N LYS A 156 -2.34 -7.03 21.98
CA LYS A 156 -1.59 -6.40 23.09
C LYS A 156 -0.12 -6.13 22.78
N ARG A 157 0.52 -6.96 21.93
CA ARG A 157 1.90 -6.75 21.48
C ARG A 157 1.97 -5.62 20.45
N ILE A 158 1.05 -5.61 19.50
CA ILE A 158 0.95 -4.58 18.46
C ILE A 158 0.63 -3.21 19.06
N GLU A 159 -0.24 -3.15 20.07
CA GLU A 159 -0.55 -1.91 20.79
C GLU A 159 0.68 -1.31 21.49
N LYS A 160 1.64 -2.14 21.86
CA LYS A 160 2.92 -1.71 22.47
C LYS A 160 4.02 -1.47 21.44
N ALA A 161 3.79 -1.79 20.17
CA ALA A 161 4.78 -1.63 19.12
C ALA A 161 5.04 -0.15 18.83
N GLU A 162 6.27 0.17 18.48
CA GLU A 162 6.62 1.52 18.01
C GLU A 162 6.12 1.67 16.57
N VAL A 163 5.19 2.59 16.36
CA VAL A 163 4.56 2.84 15.06
C VAL A 163 5.24 4.02 14.40
N THR A 164 5.81 3.79 13.21
CA THR A 164 6.49 4.84 12.43
C THR A 164 5.96 4.85 11.00
N GLN A 165 5.60 6.02 10.50
CA GLN A 165 5.34 6.21 9.08
C GLN A 165 6.66 6.48 8.36
N ILE A 166 7.13 5.48 7.60
CA ILE A 166 8.41 5.56 6.89
C ILE A 166 8.28 6.41 5.63
N PHE A 167 7.15 6.27 4.93
CA PHE A 167 6.96 6.87 3.62
C PHE A 167 5.48 7.16 3.36
N LYS A 168 5.21 8.23 2.62
CA LYS A 168 3.88 8.58 2.12
C LYS A 168 4.05 9.30 0.78
N GLY A 169 3.57 8.70 -0.31
CA GLY A 169 3.68 9.33 -1.62
C GLY A 169 3.58 8.35 -2.80
N TYR A 170 4.12 8.78 -3.94
CA TYR A 170 4.17 8.00 -5.17
C TYR A 170 5.07 6.77 -5.02
N LEU A 171 4.59 5.62 -5.48
CA LEU A 171 5.36 4.39 -5.53
C LEU A 171 5.73 4.10 -6.98
N ASP A 172 7.03 4.03 -7.27
CA ASP A 172 7.51 3.54 -8.56
C ASP A 172 7.24 2.02 -8.63
N ASP A 173 6.21 1.67 -9.39
CA ASP A 173 5.70 0.31 -9.51
C ASP A 173 5.52 -0.05 -10.98
N GLN A 174 5.86 -1.29 -11.34
CA GLN A 174 5.71 -1.83 -12.69
C GLN A 174 4.26 -1.77 -13.23
N LEU A 175 3.26 -1.60 -12.36
CA LEU A 175 1.86 -1.43 -12.74
C LEU A 175 1.52 0.00 -13.18
N ASN A 176 2.43 0.97 -13.00
CA ASN A 176 2.20 2.36 -13.36
C ASN A 176 2.04 2.53 -14.88
N ALA A 177 1.08 3.35 -15.26
CA ALA A 177 0.74 3.71 -16.62
C ALA A 177 0.70 5.25 -16.76
N ASP A 178 0.55 5.76 -17.97
CA ASP A 178 0.45 7.19 -18.26
C ASP A 178 -0.75 7.84 -17.54
N SER A 179 -1.79 7.06 -17.24
CA SER A 179 -3.03 7.54 -16.62
C SER A 179 -3.50 6.77 -15.38
N ALA A 180 -2.63 5.96 -14.78
CA ALA A 180 -2.87 5.41 -13.46
C ALA A 180 -1.54 5.08 -12.79
N TRP A 181 -1.44 5.33 -11.50
CA TRP A 181 -0.21 5.08 -10.74
C TRP A 181 -0.50 4.65 -9.32
N MET A 182 0.49 4.03 -8.69
CA MET A 182 0.46 3.62 -7.30
C MET A 182 0.88 4.76 -6.38
N GLU A 183 0.16 4.89 -5.29
CA GLU A 183 0.56 5.73 -4.16
C GLU A 183 0.43 4.91 -2.88
N THR A 184 1.34 5.11 -1.93
CA THR A 184 1.39 4.26 -0.75
C THR A 184 1.75 5.01 0.52
N VAL A 185 1.22 4.51 1.63
CA VAL A 185 1.67 4.83 2.98
C VAL A 185 2.40 3.60 3.53
N VAL A 186 3.66 3.76 3.91
CA VAL A 186 4.47 2.70 4.50
C VAL A 186 4.50 2.89 6.01
N ILE A 187 3.92 1.94 6.74
CA ILE A 187 3.92 1.92 8.20
C ILE A 187 4.83 0.79 8.67
N ASN A 188 5.73 1.11 9.61
CA ASN A 188 6.51 0.14 10.34
C ASN A 188 6.02 0.01 11.77
N LEU A 189 5.69 -1.23 12.14
CA LEU A 189 5.43 -1.67 13.51
C LEU A 189 6.71 -2.37 14.01
N HIS A 190 7.49 -1.65 14.79
CA HIS A 190 8.70 -2.21 15.40
C HIS A 190 8.38 -2.77 16.78
N GLU A 191 8.91 -3.96 17.10
CA GLU A 191 8.76 -4.48 18.46
C GLU A 191 9.34 -3.51 19.49
N SER A 192 8.62 -3.26 20.58
CA SER A 192 9.15 -2.49 21.70
C SER A 192 9.99 -3.37 22.61
N GLU A 193 10.99 -2.78 23.26
CA GLU A 193 11.78 -3.44 24.32
C GLU A 193 10.98 -3.66 25.61
N SER A 194 9.77 -3.10 25.71
CA SER A 194 8.90 -3.24 26.87
C SER A 194 8.48 -4.70 27.11
N LYS A 195 8.33 -5.06 28.39
CA LYS A 195 7.97 -6.42 28.80
C LYS A 195 6.66 -6.87 28.13
N GLY A 196 6.75 -7.96 27.38
CA GLY A 196 5.61 -8.57 26.69
C GLY A 196 5.21 -7.89 25.38
N ALA A 197 6.03 -7.00 24.81
CA ALA A 197 5.84 -6.43 23.47
C ALA A 197 6.57 -7.18 22.35
N GLN A 198 7.58 -7.99 22.70
CA GLN A 198 8.35 -8.79 21.75
C GLN A 198 7.45 -9.61 20.83
N LEU A 199 7.78 -9.67 19.55
CA LEU A 199 6.98 -10.38 18.56
C LEU A 199 7.48 -11.82 18.41
N PRO A 200 6.61 -12.85 18.47
CA PRO A 200 7.05 -14.24 18.39
C PRO A 200 7.29 -14.65 16.92
N ASP A 201 8.02 -15.75 16.72
CA ASP A 201 8.32 -16.29 15.37
C ASP A 201 7.07 -16.74 14.61
N ASP A 202 5.98 -17.00 15.33
CA ASP A 202 4.70 -17.44 14.81
C ASP A 202 3.67 -16.31 14.72
N ILE A 203 4.09 -15.03 14.74
CA ILE A 203 3.20 -13.87 14.78
C ILE A 203 2.04 -13.94 13.76
N LEU A 204 2.28 -14.56 12.60
CA LEU A 204 1.29 -14.79 11.54
C LEU A 204 1.47 -16.15 10.83
N LYS A 205 2.00 -17.17 11.53
CA LYS A 205 1.96 -18.56 11.04
C LYS A 205 0.59 -19.19 11.30
#